data_AF-A0A519VIT8-F1
#
_entry.id   AF-A0A519VIT8-F1
#
_cell.length_a   1.000
_cell.length_b   1.000
_cell.length_c   1.000
_cell.angle_alpha   90.00
_cell.angle_beta   90.00
_cell.angle_gamma   90.00
#
_symmetry.space_group_name_H-M   'P 1'
#
loop_
_entity.id
_entity.type
_entity.pdbx_description
1 polymer ?
#
loop_
_entity_poly.entity_id
_entity_poly.type
_entity_poly.pdbx_seq_one_letter_code
_entity_poly.pdbx_strand_id
1 'polypeptide(L)'
;MKTINTIFLSLATAVALTACNNDKKATDDTTKKTSTEVEVNKVDVDEAMKGVPTFSTPEIQKEAQEWFTYFNQGMKEAQKKAKLANGDQEKMKQIGKEMAEKFAPWKEKIEALKTKMNAEDKTKFEQYGTKIAQDIVAQARQN
;
A
#
# COMPACT_ATOMS: atom_id res chain seq x y z
N MET A 1 5.21 -22.61 -2.99
CA MET A 1 4.58 -21.70 -1.99
C MET A 1 5.59 -20.67 -1.49
N LYS A 2 5.85 -19.57 -2.22
CA LYS A 2 6.83 -18.55 -1.80
C LYS A 2 6.49 -17.09 -2.16
N THR A 3 5.27 -16.80 -2.60
CA THR A 3 4.92 -15.48 -3.18
C THR A 3 3.91 -14.66 -2.37
N ILE A 4 3.26 -15.24 -1.35
CA ILE A 4 2.07 -14.65 -0.71
C ILE A 4 2.44 -13.62 0.38
N ASN A 5 3.61 -13.76 1.03
CA ASN A 5 4.07 -12.80 2.05
C ASN A 5 4.62 -11.49 1.46
N THR A 6 4.84 -11.41 0.15
CA THR A 6 5.47 -10.24 -0.47
C THR A 6 4.48 -9.11 -0.70
N ILE A 7 3.17 -9.39 -0.86
CA ILE A 7 2.18 -8.37 -1.23
C ILE A 7 1.87 -7.41 -0.07
N PHE A 8 1.67 -7.93 1.15
CA PHE A 8 1.48 -7.08 2.34
C PHE A 8 2.72 -6.25 2.69
N LEU A 9 3.93 -6.77 2.44
CA LEU A 9 5.17 -6.00 2.57
C LEU A 9 5.43 -5.04 1.40
N SER A 10 4.85 -5.28 0.22
CA SER A 10 5.06 -4.46 -0.97
C SER A 10 4.40 -3.08 -0.88
N LEU A 11 3.30 -2.98 -0.13
CA LEU A 11 2.64 -1.69 0.09
C LEU A 11 3.42 -0.78 1.06
N ALA A 12 4.07 -1.37 2.06
CA ALA A 12 4.97 -0.66 2.96
C ALA A 12 6.27 -0.22 2.28
N THR A 13 6.70 -0.94 1.23
CA THR A 13 7.92 -0.60 0.48
C THR A 13 7.67 0.44 -0.61
N ALA A 14 6.46 0.56 -1.16
CA ALA A 14 6.13 1.63 -2.11
C ALA A 14 6.30 3.05 -1.53
N VAL A 15 6.05 3.22 -0.23
CA VAL A 15 6.28 4.50 0.49
C VAL A 15 7.74 4.62 0.99
N ALA A 16 8.54 3.54 0.93
CA ALA A 16 9.94 3.52 1.37
C ALA A 16 10.96 3.70 0.23
N LEU A 17 10.55 3.86 -1.03
CA LEU A 17 11.48 3.85 -2.18
C LEU A 17 12.23 5.16 -2.46
N THR A 18 12.22 6.15 -1.56
CA THR A 18 13.20 7.26 -1.59
C THR A 18 14.25 7.18 -0.48
N ALA A 19 14.24 6.12 0.34
CA ALA A 19 15.16 5.98 1.46
C ALA A 19 15.83 4.60 1.51
N CYS A 20 16.55 4.24 0.44
CA CYS A 20 17.61 3.22 0.49
C CYS A 20 18.82 3.70 -0.30
N ASN A 21 19.93 3.93 0.43
CA ASN A 21 21.21 4.46 0.04
C ASN A 21 21.79 3.92 -1.27
N ASN A 22 22.36 4.82 -2.07
CA ASN A 22 23.55 4.52 -2.85
C ASN A 22 24.79 4.84 -2.00
N ASP A 23 25.22 3.89 -1.17
CA ASP A 23 26.60 3.87 -0.65
C ASP A 23 27.29 2.61 -1.14
N LYS A 24 27.98 2.72 -2.29
CA LYS A 24 29.38 2.30 -2.46
C LYS A 24 29.95 2.61 -3.85
N LYS A 25 30.95 3.51 -3.81
CA LYS A 25 32.16 3.67 -4.65
C LYS A 25 32.06 4.23 -6.10
N ALA A 26 32.49 5.50 -6.19
CA ALA A 26 33.39 6.14 -7.16
C ALA A 26 33.30 5.78 -8.65
N THR A 27 32.88 6.75 -9.48
CA THR A 27 33.73 7.60 -10.35
C THR A 27 32.81 8.65 -11.00
N ASP A 28 33.31 9.88 -11.15
CA ASP A 28 32.72 10.98 -11.92
C ASP A 28 32.11 10.50 -13.24
N ASP A 29 30.83 10.77 -13.46
CA ASP A 29 30.44 11.56 -14.64
C ASP A 29 29.03 12.15 -14.49
N THR A 30 28.87 13.30 -15.10
CA THR A 30 27.73 14.19 -15.00
C THR A 30 26.48 13.53 -15.55
N THR A 31 25.55 13.14 -14.68
CA THR A 31 24.13 13.07 -15.05
C THR A 31 23.32 13.57 -13.88
N LYS A 32 22.76 14.76 -14.06
CA LYS A 32 21.73 15.38 -13.23
C LYS A 32 20.55 14.42 -13.11
N LYS A 33 20.66 13.44 -12.22
CA LYS A 33 19.58 12.53 -11.88
C LYS A 33 18.64 13.33 -11.01
N THR A 34 17.64 13.94 -11.64
CA THR A 34 16.52 14.57 -10.98
C THR A 34 15.99 13.58 -9.95
N SER A 35 16.34 13.82 -8.69
CA SER A 35 15.70 13.16 -7.56
C SER A 35 14.24 13.56 -7.68
N THR A 36 13.42 12.63 -8.14
CA THR A 36 11.97 12.84 -8.17
C THR A 36 11.55 12.79 -6.71
N GLU A 37 11.50 13.97 -6.10
CA GLU A 37 10.94 14.17 -4.79
C GLU A 37 9.49 13.69 -4.86
N VAL A 38 9.22 12.51 -4.30
CA VAL A 38 7.88 11.92 -4.28
C VAL A 38 7.02 12.80 -3.39
N GLU A 39 6.23 13.68 -4.00
CA GLU A 39 5.36 14.57 -3.26
C GLU A 39 4.13 13.78 -2.77
N VAL A 40 4.18 13.35 -1.51
CA VAL A 40 3.09 12.61 -0.83
C VAL A 40 1.75 13.40 -0.83
N ASN A 41 1.80 14.68 -1.21
CA ASN A 41 0.65 15.58 -1.28
C ASN A 41 -0.38 15.25 -2.37
N LYS A 42 -0.03 14.50 -3.43
CA LYS A 42 -0.92 14.26 -4.59
C LYS A 42 -1.66 12.91 -4.60
N VAL A 43 -1.44 12.02 -3.63
CA VAL A 43 -2.15 10.73 -3.58
C VAL A 43 -3.60 10.93 -3.12
N ASP A 44 -4.56 10.58 -3.96
CA ASP A 44 -5.97 10.42 -3.65
C ASP A 44 -6.28 8.93 -3.38
N VAL A 45 -6.38 8.60 -2.09
CA VAL A 45 -6.68 7.23 -1.64
C VAL A 45 -8.11 6.83 -2.01
N ASP A 46 -9.06 7.75 -2.01
CA ASP A 46 -10.44 7.43 -2.37
C ASP A 46 -10.54 7.06 -3.85
N GLU A 47 -9.82 7.77 -4.72
CA GLU A 47 -9.74 7.43 -6.15
C GLU A 47 -9.13 6.04 -6.37
N ALA A 48 -8.00 5.75 -5.71
CA ALA A 48 -7.34 4.44 -5.83
C ALA A 48 -8.26 3.28 -5.38
N MET A 49 -9.15 3.56 -4.42
CA MET A 49 -10.11 2.61 -3.86
C MET A 49 -11.50 2.65 -4.51
N LYS A 50 -11.66 3.30 -5.67
CA LYS A 50 -12.89 3.17 -6.46
C LYS A 50 -12.99 1.80 -7.12
N GLY A 51 -14.23 1.34 -7.25
CA GLY A 51 -14.56 0.12 -8.00
C GLY A 51 -14.36 -1.17 -7.21
N VAL A 52 -14.72 -1.19 -5.93
CA VAL A 52 -14.72 -2.41 -5.11
C VAL A 52 -15.51 -3.51 -5.85
N PRO A 53 -14.92 -4.69 -6.10
CA PRO A 53 -15.57 -5.75 -6.86
C PRO A 53 -16.77 -6.33 -6.11
N THR A 54 -17.66 -6.93 -6.89
CA THR A 54 -18.73 -7.78 -6.37
C THR A 54 -18.22 -9.21 -6.18
N PHE A 55 -18.54 -9.79 -5.03
CA PHE A 55 -18.18 -11.14 -4.62
C PHE A 55 -19.39 -12.07 -4.65
N SER A 56 -19.11 -13.38 -4.73
CA SER A 56 -20.13 -14.39 -5.01
C SER A 56 -21.23 -14.51 -3.95
N THR A 57 -20.95 -14.18 -2.67
CA THR A 57 -21.93 -14.28 -1.58
C THR A 57 -22.05 -12.97 -0.80
N PRO A 58 -23.23 -12.69 -0.20
CA PRO A 58 -23.42 -11.52 0.66
C PRO A 58 -22.47 -11.49 1.87
N GLU A 59 -22.13 -12.65 2.42
CA GLU A 59 -21.19 -12.76 3.53
C GLU A 59 -19.78 -12.34 3.12
N ILE A 60 -19.26 -12.89 2.01
CA ILE A 60 -17.94 -12.53 1.47
C ILE A 60 -17.92 -11.06 1.07
N GLN A 61 -18.99 -10.57 0.44
CA GLN A 61 -19.13 -9.17 0.07
C GLN A 61 -18.99 -8.25 1.29
N LYS A 62 -19.69 -8.56 2.38
CA LYS A 62 -19.66 -7.78 3.62
C LYS A 62 -18.27 -7.78 4.25
N GLU A 63 -17.67 -8.96 4.43
CA GLU A 63 -16.34 -9.08 5.03
C GLU A 63 -15.24 -8.39 4.19
N ALA A 64 -15.32 -8.52 2.86
CA ALA A 64 -14.40 -7.82 1.96
C ALA A 64 -14.58 -6.30 2.04
N GLN A 65 -15.83 -5.80 2.09
CA GLN A 65 -16.11 -4.37 2.27
C GLN A 65 -15.62 -3.84 3.61
N GLU A 66 -15.78 -4.60 4.70
CA GLU A 66 -15.24 -4.22 6.01
C GLU A 66 -13.71 -4.10 5.96
N TRP A 67 -13.04 -5.06 5.33
CA TRP A 67 -11.59 -4.99 5.11
C TRP A 67 -11.18 -3.76 4.30
N PHE A 68 -11.77 -3.54 3.12
CA PHE A 68 -11.40 -2.41 2.28
C PHE A 68 -11.73 -1.06 2.93
N THR A 69 -12.81 -0.98 3.71
CA THR A 69 -13.14 0.23 4.48
C THR A 69 -12.07 0.50 5.55
N TYR A 70 -11.70 -0.52 6.31
CA TYR A 70 -10.65 -0.41 7.33
C TYR A 70 -9.30 -0.01 6.71
N PHE A 71 -8.96 -0.64 5.59
CA PHE A 71 -7.76 -0.34 4.83
C PHE A 71 -7.75 1.11 4.32
N ASN A 72 -8.86 1.61 3.74
CA ASN A 72 -8.98 3.01 3.29
C ASN A 72 -8.69 3.99 4.43
N GLN A 73 -9.33 3.78 5.58
CA GLN A 73 -9.15 4.64 6.75
C GLN A 73 -7.70 4.64 7.25
N GLY A 74 -7.06 3.46 7.30
CA GLY A 74 -5.66 3.34 7.68
C GLY A 74 -4.72 4.05 6.70
N MET A 75 -4.94 3.93 5.40
CA MET A 75 -4.15 4.62 4.38
C MET A 75 -4.30 6.14 4.45
N LYS A 76 -5.51 6.67 4.67
CA LYS A 76 -5.74 8.11 4.89
C LYS A 76 -5.04 8.63 6.14
N GLU A 77 -5.06 7.86 7.23
CA GLU A 77 -4.32 8.21 8.45
C GLU A 77 -2.82 8.24 8.19
N ALA A 78 -2.28 7.23 7.52
CA ALA A 78 -0.87 7.17 7.13
C ALA A 78 -0.48 8.38 6.27
N GLN A 79 -1.31 8.73 5.29
CA GLN A 79 -1.08 9.90 4.44
C GLN A 79 -1.08 11.21 5.25
N LYS A 80 -2.04 11.39 6.16
CA LYS A 80 -2.08 12.57 7.04
C LYS A 80 -0.81 12.67 7.90
N LYS A 81 -0.37 11.55 8.48
CA LYS A 81 0.86 11.50 9.28
C LYS A 81 2.11 11.76 8.42
N ALA A 82 2.16 11.22 7.21
CA ALA A 82 3.27 11.45 6.27
C ALA A 82 3.39 12.92 5.85
N LYS A 83 2.25 13.61 5.62
CA LYS A 83 2.23 15.06 5.37
C LYS A 83 2.82 15.84 6.54
N LEU A 84 2.49 15.46 7.78
CA LEU A 84 3.05 16.09 8.99
C LEU A 84 4.54 15.76 9.21
N ALA A 85 5.00 14.60 8.74
CA ALA A 85 6.41 14.22 8.80
C ALA A 85 7.28 15.04 7.83
N ASN A 86 6.71 15.59 6.75
CA ASN A 86 7.39 16.46 5.79
C ASN A 86 8.73 15.90 5.29
N GLY A 87 8.76 14.61 4.93
CA GLY A 87 9.96 13.93 4.42
C GLY A 87 10.95 13.44 5.48
N ASP A 88 10.67 13.64 6.77
CA ASP A 88 11.48 13.10 7.88
C ASP A 88 11.48 11.56 7.87
N GLN A 89 12.63 10.97 7.52
CA GLN A 89 12.77 9.54 7.32
C GLN A 89 12.51 8.72 8.59
N GLU A 90 12.90 9.21 9.77
CA GLU A 90 12.67 8.51 11.03
C GLU A 90 11.17 8.47 11.37
N LYS A 91 10.48 9.60 11.18
CA LYS A 91 9.02 9.65 11.34
C LYS A 91 8.30 8.79 10.32
N MET A 92 8.74 8.78 9.07
CA MET A 92 8.16 7.92 8.02
C MET A 92 8.32 6.44 8.37
N LYS A 93 9.48 6.03 8.90
CA LYS A 93 9.72 4.67 9.39
C LYS A 93 8.80 4.32 10.57
N GLN A 94 8.62 5.24 11.52
CA GLN A 94 7.72 5.05 12.66
C GLN A 94 6.26 4.91 12.21
N ILE A 95 5.80 5.72 11.26
CA ILE A 95 4.46 5.60 10.66
C ILE A 95 4.28 4.23 10.01
N GLY A 96 5.29 3.75 9.28
CA GLY A 96 5.26 2.41 8.68
C GLY A 96 5.09 1.30 9.73
N LYS A 97 5.79 1.42 10.87
CA LYS A 97 5.65 0.48 11.98
C LYS A 97 4.25 0.52 12.61
N GLU A 98 3.73 1.72 12.89
CA GLU A 98 2.37 1.89 13.44
C GLU A 98 1.31 1.31 12.52
N MET A 99 1.45 1.50 11.20
CA MET A 99 0.52 0.94 10.23
C MET A 99 0.62 -0.59 10.17
N ALA A 100 1.83 -1.15 10.23
CA ALA A 100 2.01 -2.59 10.31
C ALA A 100 1.34 -3.20 11.55
N GLU A 101 1.49 -2.56 12.72
CA GLU A 101 0.83 -2.96 13.97
C GLU A 101 -0.68 -2.83 13.88
N LYS A 102 -1.18 -1.75 13.25
CA LYS A 102 -2.61 -1.50 13.03
C LYS A 102 -3.25 -2.55 12.13
N PHE A 103 -2.56 -2.96 11.06
CA PHE A 103 -3.08 -3.97 10.13
C PHE A 103 -2.84 -5.41 10.60
N ALA A 104 -1.96 -5.65 11.57
CA ALA A 104 -1.64 -7.00 12.04
C ALA A 104 -2.87 -7.83 12.48
N PRO A 105 -3.85 -7.30 13.23
CA PRO A 105 -5.05 -8.06 13.63
C PRO A 105 -5.93 -8.51 12.46
N TRP A 106 -5.80 -7.88 11.29
CA TRP A 106 -6.56 -8.26 10.10
C TRP A 106 -5.97 -9.43 9.33
N LYS A 107 -4.73 -9.83 9.63
CA LYS A 107 -4.08 -10.94 8.92
C LYS A 107 -4.90 -12.23 9.03
N GLU A 108 -5.28 -12.61 10.25
CA GLU A 108 -6.07 -13.82 10.50
C GLU A 108 -7.48 -13.71 9.88
N LYS A 109 -8.10 -12.53 9.94
CA LYS A 109 -9.40 -12.28 9.32
C LYS A 109 -9.36 -12.43 7.80
N ILE A 110 -8.31 -11.94 7.15
CA ILE A 110 -8.13 -12.07 5.69
C ILE A 110 -7.83 -13.51 5.31
N GLU A 111 -7.02 -14.22 6.10
CA GLU A 111 -6.78 -15.65 5.88
C GLU A 111 -8.09 -16.46 5.99
N ALA A 112 -8.90 -16.19 7.01
CA ALA A 112 -10.23 -16.80 7.17
C ALA A 112 -11.20 -16.41 6.04
N LEU A 113 -11.22 -15.15 5.61
CA LEU A 113 -12.03 -14.72 4.47
C LEU A 113 -11.62 -15.46 3.19
N LYS A 114 -10.32 -15.60 2.94
CA LYS A 114 -9.81 -16.32 1.77
C LYS A 114 -10.19 -17.80 1.78
N THR A 115 -10.40 -18.45 2.92
CA THR A 115 -10.87 -19.85 2.91
C THR A 115 -12.33 -19.97 2.48
N LYS A 116 -13.16 -18.96 2.74
CA LYS A 116 -14.57 -18.88 2.30
C LYS A 116 -14.71 -18.57 0.81
N MET A 117 -13.74 -17.85 0.23
CA MET A 117 -13.77 -17.42 -1.17
C MET A 117 -13.57 -18.58 -2.16
N ASN A 118 -14.38 -18.56 -3.23
CA ASN A 118 -14.12 -19.38 -4.41
C ASN A 118 -12.90 -18.85 -5.21
N ALA A 119 -12.53 -19.53 -6.30
CA ALA A 119 -11.36 -19.16 -7.10
C ALA A 119 -11.49 -17.78 -7.78
N GLU A 120 -12.70 -17.43 -8.22
CA GLU A 120 -12.98 -16.14 -8.87
C GLU A 120 -12.89 -14.99 -7.85
N ASP A 121 -13.49 -15.16 -6.67
CA ASP A 121 -13.45 -14.18 -5.59
C ASP A 121 -12.03 -13.93 -5.10
N LYS A 122 -11.22 -14.98 -4.94
CA LYS A 122 -9.79 -14.85 -4.62
C LYS A 122 -9.06 -14.01 -5.65
N THR A 123 -9.33 -14.27 -6.93
CA THR A 123 -8.73 -13.53 -8.04
C THR A 123 -9.14 -12.07 -8.01
N LYS A 124 -10.43 -11.76 -7.84
CA LYS A 124 -10.94 -10.38 -7.71
C LYS A 124 -10.31 -9.66 -6.53
N PHE A 125 -10.25 -10.31 -5.37
CA PHE A 125 -9.68 -9.72 -4.15
C PHE A 125 -8.19 -9.36 -4.34
N GLU A 126 -7.40 -10.26 -4.92
CA GLU A 126 -5.97 -10.06 -5.15
C GLU A 126 -5.67 -9.03 -6.24
N GLN A 127 -6.42 -9.08 -7.35
CA GLN A 127 -6.32 -8.10 -8.43
C GLN A 127 -6.70 -6.70 -7.94
N TYR A 128 -7.76 -6.59 -7.14
CA TYR A 128 -8.19 -5.31 -6.61
C TYR A 128 -7.18 -4.72 -5.62
N GLY A 129 -6.63 -5.53 -4.72
CA GLY A 129 -5.52 -5.09 -3.85
C GLY A 129 -4.30 -4.63 -4.63
N THR A 130 -3.97 -5.34 -5.73
CA THR A 130 -2.86 -4.97 -6.62
C THR A 130 -3.14 -3.65 -7.36
N LYS A 131 -4.37 -3.46 -7.87
CA LYS A 131 -4.79 -2.22 -8.53
C LYS A 131 -4.62 -1.02 -7.60
N ILE A 132 -5.09 -1.12 -6.35
CA ILE A 132 -4.94 -0.03 -5.37
C ILE A 132 -3.47 0.33 -5.18
N ALA A 133 -2.60 -0.67 -5.02
CA ALA A 133 -1.15 -0.45 -4.89
C ALA A 133 -0.56 0.28 -6.10
N GLN A 134 -0.94 -0.15 -7.31
CA GLN A 134 -0.48 0.44 -8.56
C GLN A 134 -0.98 1.87 -8.74
N ASP A 135 -2.25 2.15 -8.43
CA ASP A 135 -2.83 3.48 -8.53
C ASP A 135 -2.14 4.46 -7.58
N ILE A 136 -1.89 4.04 -6.33
CA ILE A 136 -1.14 4.87 -5.36
C ILE A 136 0.26 5.18 -5.87
N VAL A 137 0.99 4.19 -6.37
CA VAL A 137 2.34 4.38 -6.91
C VAL A 137 2.32 5.26 -8.16
N ALA A 138 1.32 5.11 -9.03
CA ALA A 138 1.17 5.92 -10.23
C ALA A 138 0.89 7.40 -9.87
N GLN A 139 -0.05 7.65 -8.96
CA GLN A 139 -0.36 8.99 -8.48
C GLN A 139 0.85 9.66 -7.82
N ALA A 140 1.62 8.91 -7.03
CA ALA A 140 2.84 9.40 -6.39
C ALA A 140 3.97 9.76 -7.39
N ARG A 141 3.91 9.27 -8.64
CA ARG A 141 4.89 9.53 -9.70
C ARG A 141 4.46 10.61 -10.70
N GLN A 142 3.20 11.02 -10.68
CA GLN A 142 2.71 12.11 -11.54
C GLN A 142 3.18 13.45 -10.95
N ASN A 143 4.40 13.84 -11.35
CA ASN A 143 4.98 15.16 -11.10
C ASN A 143 4.28 16.24 -11.91
#